data_AF-A0A961IHA5-F1
#
_entry.id   AF-A0A961IHA5-F1
#
_cell.length_a   1.000
_cell.length_b   1.000
_cell.length_c   1.000
_cell.angle_alpha   90.00
_cell.angle_beta   90.00
_cell.angle_gamma   90.00
#
_symmetry.space_group_name_H-M   'P 1'
#
loop_
_entity.id
_entity.type
_entity.pdbx_description
1 polymer ?
#
loop_
_entity_poly.entity_id
_entity_poly.type
_entity_poly.pdbx_seq_one_letter_code
_entity_poly.pdbx_strand_id
1 'polypeptide(L)'
;MKLFTFDNLFYPALFVLYAIFVSPFILHNTEAILHTDQRNVWLGVFLLLMLLLEIPAMHVLMRHSAWFAQQHAGTQKSSGLPMMLWLAHMLLVVIVYMQGLQALGWIDAGRSEDMGAEGLLLFLPVIKEIYVLMLIVMPAPKKYTDLPLRFAELGAFLFSCLAYTVFWLAIFRNTEFSTHIPILFFVELLIAAFFFLIFYCATRIPELWLHTHLPIESRAPGFWFITILLPVTLAVLPVIVQAYG
;
A
#
# COMPACT_ATOMS: atom_id res chain seq x y z
N MET A 1 -0.92 26.99 9.74
CA MET A 1 -1.65 25.72 9.98
C MET A 1 -0.70 24.60 9.60
N LYS A 2 -0.36 23.68 10.53
CA LYS A 2 0.61 22.61 10.26
C LYS A 2 0.01 21.70 9.18
N LEU A 3 0.50 21.83 7.96
CA LEU A 3 0.16 20.89 6.91
C LEU A 3 0.82 19.57 7.26
N PHE A 4 0.00 18.55 7.46
CA PHE A 4 0.41 17.21 7.87
C PHE A 4 1.06 17.16 9.25
N THR A 5 0.54 16.26 10.09
CA THR A 5 1.31 15.36 10.97
C THR A 5 0.41 14.89 12.12
N PHE A 6 -0.11 13.66 12.04
CA PHE A 6 0.29 12.74 13.10
C PHE A 6 1.81 12.75 13.10
N ASP A 7 2.43 13.16 14.21
CA ASP A 7 3.80 13.68 14.30
C ASP A 7 4.79 13.05 13.32
N ASN A 8 5.72 13.85 12.78
CA ASN A 8 6.78 13.39 11.89
C ASN A 8 7.47 12.10 12.40
N LEU A 9 7.55 11.89 13.71
CA LEU A 9 8.10 10.65 14.28
C LEU A 9 7.11 9.49 14.47
N PHE A 10 5.81 9.78 14.61
CA PHE A 10 4.79 8.82 15.01
C PHE A 10 4.51 7.77 13.92
N TYR A 11 4.41 8.20 12.65
CA TYR A 11 4.22 7.27 11.53
C TYR A 11 5.38 6.29 11.34
N PRO A 12 6.64 6.76 11.25
CA PRO A 12 7.80 5.86 11.23
C PRO A 12 7.84 4.94 12.44
N ALA A 13 7.56 5.44 13.64
CA ALA A 13 7.55 4.63 14.85
C ALA A 13 6.47 3.55 14.81
N LEU A 14 5.23 3.88 14.41
CA LEU A 14 4.17 2.89 14.23
C LEU A 14 4.51 1.88 13.14
N PHE A 15 5.14 2.31 12.04
CA PHE A 15 5.57 1.40 10.99
C PHE A 15 6.64 0.43 11.48
N VAL A 16 7.61 0.91 12.27
CA VAL A 16 8.63 0.06 12.90
C VAL A 16 7.97 -0.95 13.85
N LEU A 17 7.03 -0.51 14.70
CA LEU A 17 6.28 -1.40 15.59
C LEU A 17 5.50 -2.44 14.79
N TYR A 18 4.82 -2.04 13.73
CA TYR A 18 4.14 -2.95 12.82
C TYR A 18 5.12 -3.96 12.19
N ALA A 19 6.24 -3.48 11.65
CA ALA A 19 7.23 -4.32 10.98
C ALA A 19 7.87 -5.35 11.92
N ILE A 20 8.06 -5.01 13.20
CA ILE A 20 8.64 -5.90 14.21
C ILE A 20 7.60 -6.88 14.76
N PHE A 21 6.39 -6.42 15.09
CA PHE A 21 5.43 -7.22 15.86
C PHE A 21 4.33 -7.86 15.03
N VAL A 22 3.85 -7.18 13.98
CA VAL A 22 2.65 -7.58 13.23
C VAL A 22 3.03 -8.21 11.89
N SER A 23 3.99 -7.64 11.17
CA SER A 23 4.43 -8.12 9.87
C SER A 23 4.88 -9.59 9.89
N PRO A 24 5.68 -10.08 10.87
CA PRO A 24 6.10 -11.49 10.90
C PRO A 24 4.92 -12.45 11.06
N PHE A 25 3.90 -12.06 11.84
CA PHE A 25 2.69 -12.86 12.01
C PHE A 25 1.89 -12.94 10.70
N ILE A 26 1.71 -11.81 10.02
CA ILE A 26 1.02 -11.80 8.71
C ILE A 26 1.81 -12.60 7.69
N LEU A 27 3.14 -12.45 7.63
CA LEU A 27 4.01 -13.23 6.73
C LEU A 27 3.85 -14.73 6.98
N HIS A 28 4.01 -15.19 8.22
CA HIS A 28 3.91 -16.61 8.56
C HIS A 28 2.53 -17.20 8.20
N ASN A 29 1.45 -16.48 8.49
CA ASN A 29 0.10 -16.95 8.18
C ASN A 29 -0.18 -16.94 6.66
N THR A 30 0.34 -15.95 5.94
CA THR A 30 0.18 -15.88 4.48
C THR A 30 1.01 -16.96 3.79
N GLU A 31 2.22 -17.23 4.28
CA GLU A 31 3.08 -18.32 3.82
C GLU A 31 2.43 -19.69 4.02
N ALA A 32 1.83 -19.94 5.19
CA ALA A 32 1.13 -21.20 5.46
C ALA A 32 0.03 -21.51 4.43
N ILE A 33 -0.78 -20.51 4.06
CA ILE A 33 -1.84 -20.64 3.05
C ILE A 33 -1.25 -21.00 1.69
N LEU A 34 -0.13 -20.36 1.34
CA LEU A 34 0.53 -20.55 0.07
C LEU A 34 1.25 -21.91 -0.06
N HIS A 35 1.68 -22.53 1.06
CA HIS A 35 2.47 -23.76 1.06
C HIS A 35 1.72 -25.04 1.40
N THR A 36 0.61 -24.96 2.13
CA THR A 36 -0.05 -26.16 2.68
C THR A 36 -1.50 -26.34 2.24
N ASP A 37 -2.00 -25.52 1.30
CA ASP A 37 -3.42 -25.39 0.95
C ASP A 37 -4.31 -25.23 2.20
N GLN A 38 -3.75 -24.71 3.29
CA GLN A 38 -4.45 -24.53 4.54
C GLN A 38 -5.23 -23.23 4.49
N ARG A 39 -6.55 -23.37 4.47
CA ARG A 39 -7.49 -22.27 4.58
C ARG A 39 -7.28 -21.53 5.91
N ASN A 40 -6.97 -20.23 5.84
CA ASN A 40 -6.90 -19.35 7.00
C ASN A 40 -7.98 -18.27 6.88
N VAL A 41 -9.20 -18.63 7.33
CA VAL A 41 -10.38 -17.78 7.21
C VAL A 41 -10.17 -16.42 7.88
N TRP A 42 -9.48 -16.39 9.02
CA TRP A 42 -9.23 -15.17 9.77
C TRP A 42 -8.32 -14.20 9.02
N LEU A 43 -7.26 -14.70 8.38
CA LEU A 43 -6.43 -13.86 7.53
C LEU A 43 -7.23 -13.32 6.34
N GLY A 44 -8.01 -14.17 5.68
CA GLY A 44 -8.84 -13.75 4.55
C GLY A 44 -9.84 -12.64 4.93
N VAL A 45 -10.57 -12.83 6.03
CA VAL A 45 -11.47 -11.80 6.58
C VAL A 45 -10.71 -10.51 6.92
N PHE A 46 -9.54 -10.62 7.55
CA PHE A 46 -8.72 -9.47 7.90
C PHE A 46 -8.25 -8.67 6.67
N LEU A 47 -7.74 -9.35 5.63
CA LEU A 47 -7.32 -8.72 4.37
C LEU A 47 -8.48 -8.00 3.67
N LEU A 48 -9.66 -8.63 3.59
CA LEU A 48 -10.84 -8.01 2.99
C LEU A 48 -11.38 -6.85 3.82
N LEU A 49 -11.35 -6.94 5.16
CA LEU A 49 -11.75 -5.83 6.03
C LEU A 49 -10.83 -4.62 5.87
N MET A 50 -9.52 -4.83 5.72
CA MET A 50 -8.59 -3.73 5.46
C MET A 50 -8.87 -3.05 4.11
N LEU A 51 -9.18 -3.83 3.06
CA LEU A 51 -9.61 -3.29 1.77
C LEU A 51 -10.91 -2.49 1.85
N LEU A 52 -11.88 -2.95 2.66
CA LEU A 52 -13.13 -2.24 2.89
C LEU A 52 -12.92 -0.96 3.70
N LEU A 53 -12.02 -0.97 4.70
CA LEU A 53 -11.67 0.19 5.52
C LEU A 53 -10.95 1.27 4.69
N GLU A 54 -10.21 0.86 3.67
CA GLU A 54 -9.47 1.75 2.78
C GLU A 54 -10.42 2.65 1.97
N ILE A 55 -11.61 2.18 1.59
CA ILE A 55 -12.58 2.95 0.79
C ILE A 55 -13.01 4.26 1.48
N PRO A 56 -13.56 4.24 2.72
CA PRO A 56 -13.90 5.46 3.42
C PRO A 56 -12.65 6.28 3.77
N ALA A 57 -11.50 5.65 4.01
CA ALA A 57 -10.24 6.36 4.26
C ALA A 57 -9.81 7.20 3.03
N MET A 58 -9.74 6.57 1.86
CA MET A 58 -9.43 7.24 0.59
C MET A 58 -10.47 8.30 0.24
N HIS A 59 -11.77 8.04 0.49
CA HIS A 59 -12.80 9.05 0.32
C HIS A 59 -12.51 10.31 1.13
N VAL A 60 -12.28 10.16 2.42
CA VAL A 60 -12.02 11.26 3.35
C VAL A 60 -10.73 11.98 2.97
N LEU A 61 -9.64 11.24 2.71
CA LEU A 61 -8.32 11.79 2.37
C LEU A 61 -8.33 12.52 1.02
N MET A 62 -8.85 11.94 -0.05
CA MET A 62 -8.91 12.58 -1.36
C MET A 62 -9.77 13.85 -1.33
N ARG A 63 -10.90 13.82 -0.62
CA ARG A 63 -11.79 14.99 -0.47
C ARG A 63 -11.11 16.10 0.34
N HIS A 64 -10.38 15.74 1.39
CA HIS A 64 -9.57 16.69 2.15
C HIS A 64 -8.48 17.31 1.27
N SER A 65 -7.73 16.47 0.56
CA SER A 65 -6.68 16.90 -0.35
C SER A 65 -7.23 17.88 -1.38
N ALA A 66 -8.35 17.55 -2.04
CA ALA A 66 -9.00 18.41 -3.03
C ALA A 66 -9.43 19.78 -2.47
N TRP A 67 -10.07 19.79 -1.29
CA TRP A 67 -10.41 21.03 -0.60
C TRP A 67 -9.16 21.85 -0.28
N PHE A 68 -8.13 21.21 0.27
CA PHE A 68 -6.92 21.90 0.68
C PHE A 68 -6.18 22.51 -0.52
N ALA A 69 -6.04 21.77 -1.63
CA ALA A 69 -5.45 22.28 -2.86
C ALA A 69 -6.24 23.47 -3.42
N GLN A 70 -7.58 23.45 -3.37
CA GLN A 70 -8.40 24.59 -3.79
C GLN A 70 -8.12 25.86 -2.98
N GLN A 71 -7.85 25.73 -1.68
CA GLN A 71 -7.58 26.88 -0.80
C GLN A 71 -6.18 27.48 -1.00
N HIS A 72 -5.24 26.73 -1.59
CA HIS A 72 -3.83 27.09 -1.64
C HIS A 72 -3.22 27.08 -3.06
N ALA A 73 -4.06 26.94 -4.11
CA ALA A 73 -3.59 26.84 -5.48
C ALA A 73 -2.99 28.17 -5.99
N GLY A 74 -1.65 28.19 -6.10
CA GLY A 74 -0.94 28.81 -7.22
C GLY A 74 -0.97 27.87 -8.44
N THR A 75 -0.72 28.40 -9.64
CA THR A 75 -0.86 27.73 -10.96
C THR A 75 -0.53 26.23 -10.97
N GLN A 76 -1.58 25.41 -11.21
CA GLN A 76 -1.49 23.95 -11.33
C GLN A 76 -0.72 23.54 -12.59
N LYS A 77 0.33 22.71 -12.43
CA LYS A 77 0.82 21.86 -13.52
C LYS A 77 0.25 20.46 -13.33
N SER A 78 -0.58 20.03 -14.26
CA SER A 78 -1.01 18.63 -14.38
C SER A 78 0.23 17.78 -14.63
N SER A 79 0.59 16.92 -13.67
CA SER A 79 1.59 15.88 -13.85
C SER A 79 0.86 14.55 -14.08
N GLY A 80 1.39 13.67 -14.93
CA GLY A 80 0.85 12.31 -15.11
C GLY A 80 1.08 11.38 -13.90
N LEU A 81 1.78 11.87 -12.87
CA LEU A 81 2.17 11.11 -11.68
C LEU A 81 0.98 10.51 -10.91
N PRO A 82 -0.16 11.22 -10.70
CA PRO A 82 -1.30 10.65 -9.99
C PRO A 82 -1.92 9.44 -10.70
N MET A 83 -1.94 9.44 -12.04
CA MET A 83 -2.47 8.30 -12.82
C MET A 83 -1.55 7.08 -12.70
N MET A 84 -0.23 7.29 -12.78
CA MET A 84 0.75 6.21 -12.60
C MET A 84 0.66 5.60 -11.19
N LEU A 85 0.56 6.42 -10.16
CA LEU A 85 0.41 5.96 -8.78
C LEU A 85 -0.92 5.22 -8.57
N TRP A 86 -2.02 5.71 -9.19
CA TRP A 86 -3.31 5.01 -9.16
C TRP A 86 -3.23 3.62 -9.81
N LEU A 87 -2.57 3.48 -10.97
CA LEU A 87 -2.36 2.17 -11.61
C LEU A 87 -1.57 1.20 -10.71
N ALA A 88 -0.50 1.69 -10.06
CA ALA A 88 0.27 0.89 -9.12
C ALA A 88 -0.56 0.49 -7.88
N HIS A 89 -1.40 1.40 -7.38
CA HIS A 89 -2.29 1.15 -6.26
C HIS A 89 -3.37 0.13 -6.61
N MET A 90 -3.95 0.23 -7.80
CA MET A 90 -4.92 -0.74 -8.30
C MET A 90 -4.33 -2.15 -8.36
N LEU A 91 -3.11 -2.30 -8.86
CA LEU A 91 -2.42 -3.59 -8.90
C LEU A 91 -2.20 -4.16 -7.48
N LEU A 92 -1.77 -3.31 -6.54
CA LEU A 92 -1.58 -3.69 -5.14
C LEU A 92 -2.90 -4.13 -4.48
N VAL A 93 -3.99 -3.41 -4.71
CA VAL A 93 -5.34 -3.77 -4.23
C VAL A 93 -5.80 -5.12 -4.78
N VAL A 94 -5.56 -5.38 -6.07
CA VAL A 94 -5.86 -6.68 -6.70
C VAL A 94 -5.05 -7.80 -6.03
N ILE A 95 -3.75 -7.60 -5.79
CA ILE A 95 -2.89 -8.60 -5.12
C ILE A 95 -3.42 -8.90 -3.72
N VAL A 96 -3.69 -7.88 -2.91
CA VAL A 96 -4.22 -8.05 -1.55
C VAL A 96 -5.58 -8.76 -1.57
N TYR A 97 -6.43 -8.40 -2.53
CA TYR A 97 -7.75 -9.01 -2.69
C TYR A 97 -7.64 -10.50 -3.07
N MET A 98 -6.79 -10.85 -4.04
CA MET A 98 -6.55 -12.23 -4.43
C MET A 98 -6.02 -13.08 -3.27
N GLN A 99 -5.07 -12.54 -2.50
CA GLN A 99 -4.54 -13.21 -1.31
C GLN A 99 -5.61 -13.39 -0.23
N GLY A 100 -6.50 -12.42 -0.06
CA GLY A 100 -7.68 -12.54 0.80
C GLY A 100 -8.62 -13.67 0.37
N LEU A 101 -8.91 -13.76 -0.93
CA LEU A 101 -9.76 -14.81 -1.48
C LEU A 101 -9.14 -16.20 -1.42
N GLN A 102 -7.83 -16.32 -1.68
CA GLN A 102 -7.06 -17.56 -1.51
C GLN A 102 -7.08 -18.01 -0.04
N ALA A 103 -6.86 -17.09 0.90
CA ALA A 103 -6.95 -17.36 2.34
C ALA A 103 -8.34 -17.89 2.77
N LEU A 104 -9.40 -17.40 2.13
CA LEU A 104 -10.77 -17.86 2.35
C LEU A 104 -11.10 -19.19 1.64
N GLY A 105 -10.22 -19.71 0.78
CA GLY A 105 -10.48 -20.89 -0.05
C GLY A 105 -11.56 -20.65 -1.11
N TRP A 106 -11.72 -19.41 -1.57
CA TRP A 106 -12.66 -19.06 -2.65
C TRP A 106 -12.01 -19.03 -4.04
N ILE A 107 -10.68 -18.99 -4.08
CA ILE A 107 -9.90 -19.15 -5.31
C ILE A 107 -8.84 -20.21 -4.99
N ASP A 108 -8.97 -21.38 -5.62
CA ASP A 108 -7.93 -22.41 -5.61
C ASP A 108 -7.13 -22.27 -6.90
N ALA A 109 -5.81 -22.08 -6.80
CA ALA A 109 -4.93 -21.95 -7.96
C ALA A 109 -4.90 -23.21 -8.88
N GLY A 110 -5.59 -24.30 -8.51
CA GLY A 110 -5.61 -25.58 -9.21
C GLY A 110 -6.98 -26.15 -9.57
N ARG A 111 -8.11 -25.48 -9.28
CA ARG A 111 -9.46 -25.98 -9.62
C ARG A 111 -10.15 -25.07 -10.63
N SER A 112 -10.06 -25.43 -11.90
CA SER A 112 -10.53 -24.63 -13.05
C SER A 112 -12.04 -24.75 -13.34
N GLU A 113 -12.86 -25.23 -12.42
CA GLU A 113 -14.24 -25.62 -12.76
C GLU A 113 -15.23 -24.45 -12.82
N ASP A 114 -14.90 -23.27 -12.25
CA ASP A 114 -15.85 -22.15 -12.15
C ASP A 114 -15.25 -20.77 -12.52
N MET A 115 -14.55 -20.71 -13.65
CA MET A 115 -13.85 -19.50 -14.15
C MET A 115 -14.75 -18.24 -14.24
N GLY A 116 -16.07 -18.40 -14.37
CA GLY A 116 -17.02 -17.28 -14.45
C GLY A 116 -17.23 -16.55 -13.13
N ALA A 117 -17.37 -17.30 -12.02
CA ALA A 117 -17.59 -16.72 -10.69
C ALA A 117 -16.30 -16.08 -10.15
N GLU A 118 -15.16 -16.74 -10.36
CA GLU A 118 -13.84 -16.20 -10.00
C GLU A 118 -13.51 -14.94 -10.79
N GLY A 119 -13.80 -14.91 -12.10
CA GLY A 119 -13.62 -13.73 -12.94
C GLY A 119 -14.47 -12.53 -12.48
N LEU A 120 -15.72 -12.77 -12.03
CA LEU A 120 -16.58 -11.72 -11.49
C LEU A 120 -16.05 -11.19 -10.15
N LEU A 121 -15.56 -12.07 -9.28
CA LEU A 121 -14.95 -11.68 -8.01
C LEU A 121 -13.69 -10.83 -8.23
N LEU A 122 -12.85 -11.16 -9.21
CA LEU A 122 -11.66 -10.38 -9.58
C LEU A 122 -11.99 -8.99 -10.15
N PHE A 123 -13.23 -8.76 -10.57
CA PHE A 123 -13.67 -7.45 -11.09
C PHE A 123 -14.07 -6.48 -9.97
N LEU A 124 -14.40 -6.96 -8.77
CA LEU A 124 -14.75 -6.12 -7.62
C LEU A 124 -13.67 -5.10 -7.22
N PRO A 125 -12.37 -5.47 -7.09
CA PRO A 125 -11.32 -4.48 -6.82
C PRO A 125 -11.20 -3.42 -7.94
N VAL A 126 -11.48 -3.79 -9.20
CA VAL A 126 -11.48 -2.82 -10.32
C VAL A 126 -12.59 -1.78 -10.14
N ILE A 127 -13.81 -2.21 -9.79
CA ILE A 127 -14.94 -1.31 -9.51
C ILE A 127 -14.60 -0.36 -8.36
N LYS A 128 -14.00 -0.89 -7.28
CA LYS A 128 -13.54 -0.10 -6.14
C LYS A 128 -12.54 0.98 -6.58
N GLU A 129 -11.54 0.64 -7.39
CA GLU A 129 -10.52 1.58 -7.84
C GLU A 129 -11.05 2.62 -8.83
N ILE A 130 -12.04 2.26 -9.67
CA ILE A 130 -12.76 3.23 -10.50
C ILE A 130 -13.50 4.24 -9.62
N TYR A 131 -14.11 3.80 -8.52
CA TYR A 131 -14.72 4.71 -7.54
C TYR A 131 -13.67 5.65 -6.92
N VAL A 132 -12.49 5.15 -6.54
CA VAL A 132 -11.39 5.99 -6.04
C VAL A 132 -10.95 7.02 -7.09
N LEU A 133 -10.85 6.62 -8.35
CA LEU A 133 -10.50 7.52 -9.45
C LEU A 133 -11.56 8.63 -9.63
N MET A 134 -12.85 8.31 -9.51
CA MET A 134 -13.92 9.31 -9.58
C MET A 134 -13.78 10.38 -8.50
N LEU A 135 -13.34 10.02 -7.29
CA LEU A 135 -13.12 10.98 -6.21
C LEU A 135 -12.05 12.03 -6.52
N ILE A 136 -11.06 11.69 -7.36
CA ILE A 136 -10.01 12.62 -7.82
C ILE A 136 -10.60 13.70 -8.75
N VAL A 137 -11.61 13.33 -9.54
CA VAL A 137 -12.24 14.21 -10.54
C VAL A 137 -13.42 15.00 -9.96
N MET A 138 -13.97 14.56 -8.82
CA MET A 138 -15.08 15.24 -8.18
C MET A 138 -14.71 16.66 -7.70
N PRO A 139 -15.65 17.62 -7.79
CA PRO A 139 -15.41 18.97 -7.29
C PRO A 139 -15.17 18.95 -5.77
N ALA A 140 -14.18 19.73 -5.33
CA ALA A 140 -13.80 19.83 -3.93
C ALA A 140 -14.98 20.24 -3.03
N PRO A 141 -15.09 19.70 -1.80
CA PRO A 141 -16.12 20.10 -0.85
C PRO A 141 -15.96 21.56 -0.43
N LYS A 142 -17.06 22.24 -0.07
CA LYS A 142 -17.02 23.63 0.42
C LYS A 142 -16.57 23.75 1.88
N LYS A 143 -16.74 22.70 2.69
CA LYS A 143 -16.40 22.64 4.12
C LYS A 143 -15.87 21.24 4.45
N TYR A 144 -14.96 21.16 5.42
CA TYR A 144 -14.36 19.92 5.88
C TYR A 144 -14.27 19.90 7.42
N THR A 145 -14.32 18.71 8.02
CA THR A 145 -14.24 18.49 9.48
C THR A 145 -13.05 17.60 9.83
N ASP A 146 -12.33 17.90 10.92
CA ASP A 146 -11.05 17.25 11.24
C ASP A 146 -11.14 15.84 11.86
N LEU A 147 -12.24 15.52 12.56
CA LEU A 147 -12.39 14.22 13.23
C LEU A 147 -12.37 13.00 12.28
N PRO A 148 -13.09 12.99 11.13
CA PRO A 148 -13.00 11.87 10.18
C PRO A 148 -11.61 11.71 9.57
N LEU A 149 -10.79 12.78 9.52
CA LEU A 149 -9.47 12.75 8.89
C LEU A 149 -8.50 11.81 9.61
N ARG A 150 -8.44 11.88 10.94
CA ARG A 150 -7.50 11.05 11.73
C ARG A 150 -7.77 9.56 11.63
N PHE A 151 -9.05 9.18 11.59
CA PHE A 151 -9.44 7.78 11.41
C PHE A 151 -9.14 7.29 9.99
N ALA A 152 -9.33 8.15 8.98
CA ALA A 152 -8.97 7.84 7.62
C ALA A 152 -7.46 7.70 7.43
N GLU A 153 -6.68 8.57 8.06
CA GLU A 153 -5.22 8.49 8.13
C GLU A 153 -4.74 7.16 8.74
N LEU A 154 -5.32 6.75 9.87
CA LEU A 154 -5.02 5.46 10.49
C LEU A 154 -5.44 4.29 9.59
N GLY A 155 -6.61 4.35 8.96
CA GLY A 155 -7.09 3.32 8.04
C GLY A 155 -6.19 3.15 6.82
N ALA A 156 -5.79 4.25 6.19
CA ALA A 156 -4.83 4.25 5.08
C ALA A 156 -3.46 3.71 5.51
N PHE A 157 -2.99 4.08 6.71
CA PHE A 157 -1.74 3.55 7.26
C PHE A 157 -1.77 2.04 7.49
N LEU A 158 -2.84 1.53 8.11
CA LEU A 158 -3.01 0.09 8.32
C LEU A 158 -3.05 -0.66 6.99
N PHE A 159 -3.75 -0.11 6.00
CA PHE A 159 -3.74 -0.66 4.64
C PHE A 159 -2.34 -0.63 4.01
N SER A 160 -1.61 0.49 4.08
CA SER A 160 -0.23 0.58 3.57
C SER A 160 0.69 -0.47 4.19
N CYS A 161 0.58 -0.68 5.51
CA CYS A 161 1.37 -1.67 6.24
C CYS A 161 1.04 -3.09 5.79
N LEU A 162 -0.24 -3.41 5.67
CA LEU A 162 -0.71 -4.70 5.21
C LEU A 162 -0.26 -4.99 3.78
N ALA A 163 -0.55 -4.05 2.88
CA ALA A 163 -0.25 -4.20 1.47
C ALA A 163 1.25 -4.29 1.22
N TYR A 164 2.06 -3.59 2.03
CA TYR A 164 3.50 -3.79 2.09
C TYR A 164 3.86 -5.26 2.37
N THR A 165 3.34 -5.84 3.45
CA THR A 165 3.68 -7.21 3.84
C THR A 165 3.27 -8.23 2.79
N VAL A 166 2.06 -8.09 2.23
CA VAL A 166 1.53 -8.99 1.20
C VAL A 166 2.33 -8.87 -0.10
N PHE A 167 2.63 -7.64 -0.54
CA PHE A 167 3.41 -7.41 -1.75
C PHE A 167 4.84 -7.94 -1.62
N TRP A 168 5.45 -7.75 -0.45
CA TRP A 168 6.78 -8.26 -0.17
C TRP A 168 6.82 -9.78 -0.30
N LEU A 169 5.88 -10.49 0.34
CA LEU A 169 5.78 -11.94 0.20
C LEU A 169 5.63 -12.37 -1.27
N ALA A 170 4.84 -11.63 -2.06
CA ALA A 170 4.66 -11.92 -3.48
C ALA A 170 5.95 -11.75 -4.30
N ILE A 171 6.80 -10.76 -3.99
CA ILE A 171 8.13 -10.63 -4.62
C ILE A 171 9.04 -11.78 -4.19
N PHE A 172 9.18 -12.01 -2.87
CA PHE A 172 10.18 -12.95 -2.34
C PHE A 172 9.90 -14.39 -2.73
N ARG A 173 8.64 -14.78 -2.76
CA ARG A 173 8.28 -16.14 -3.13
C ARG A 173 8.56 -16.44 -4.61
N ASN A 174 8.32 -15.46 -5.47
CA ASN A 174 8.45 -15.65 -6.92
C ASN A 174 9.86 -15.33 -7.44
N THR A 175 10.76 -14.87 -6.56
CA THR A 175 12.14 -14.52 -6.92
C THR A 175 13.08 -15.42 -6.14
N GLU A 176 13.64 -16.43 -6.82
CA GLU A 176 14.78 -17.18 -6.28
C GLU A 176 16.01 -16.26 -6.33
N PHE A 177 16.32 -15.62 -5.21
CA PHE A 177 17.48 -14.75 -5.12
C PHE A 177 18.77 -15.57 -5.31
N SER A 178 19.65 -15.06 -6.15
CA SER A 178 20.91 -15.68 -6.52
C SER A 178 21.96 -15.52 -5.41
N THR A 179 21.72 -16.12 -4.24
CA THR A 179 22.55 -15.99 -3.02
C THR A 179 24.01 -16.43 -3.22
N HIS A 180 24.28 -17.30 -4.20
CA HIS A 180 25.62 -17.79 -4.52
C HIS A 180 26.45 -16.80 -5.37
N ILE A 181 25.83 -15.79 -5.98
CA ILE A 181 26.51 -14.79 -6.82
C ILE A 181 26.23 -13.40 -6.22
N PRO A 182 27.14 -12.84 -5.38
CA PRO A 182 26.87 -11.63 -4.60
C PRO A 182 26.44 -10.41 -5.42
N ILE A 183 26.99 -10.24 -6.63
CA ILE A 183 26.64 -9.14 -7.53
C ILE A 183 25.19 -9.28 -8.02
N LEU A 184 24.79 -10.49 -8.40
CA LEU A 184 23.45 -10.77 -8.91
C LEU A 184 22.42 -10.62 -7.79
N PHE A 185 22.72 -11.15 -6.61
CA PHE A 185 21.93 -10.92 -5.39
C PHE A 185 21.68 -9.43 -5.11
N PHE A 186 22.73 -8.60 -5.19
CA PHE A 186 22.61 -7.16 -4.95
C PHE A 186 21.73 -6.46 -6.00
N VAL A 187 21.85 -6.86 -7.28
CA VAL A 187 21.02 -6.33 -8.37
C VAL A 187 19.54 -6.71 -8.16
N GLU A 188 19.26 -7.97 -7.85
CA GLU A 188 17.90 -8.44 -7.54
C GLU A 188 17.31 -7.70 -6.34
N LEU A 189 18.12 -7.49 -5.29
CA LEU A 189 17.72 -6.73 -4.11
C LEU A 189 17.40 -5.27 -4.43
N LEU A 190 18.20 -4.64 -5.28
CA LEU A 190 17.98 -3.27 -5.73
C LEU A 190 16.71 -3.15 -6.58
N ILE A 191 16.44 -4.12 -7.44
CA ILE A 191 15.21 -4.20 -8.23
C ILE A 191 14.00 -4.39 -7.31
N ALA A 192 14.07 -5.31 -6.33
CA ALA A 192 13.01 -5.52 -5.35
C ALA A 192 12.74 -4.25 -4.51
N ALA A 193 13.79 -3.55 -4.07
CA ALA A 193 13.67 -2.28 -3.36
C ALA A 193 13.05 -1.18 -4.23
N PHE A 194 13.38 -1.13 -5.52
CA PHE A 194 12.79 -0.19 -6.47
C PHE A 194 11.31 -0.46 -6.71
N PHE A 195 10.91 -1.72 -6.94
CA PHE A 195 9.49 -2.08 -7.03
C PHE A 195 8.76 -1.76 -5.73
N PHE A 196 9.34 -2.11 -4.58
CA PHE A 196 8.80 -1.73 -3.28
C PHE A 196 8.55 -0.21 -3.19
N LEU A 197 9.49 0.62 -3.63
CA LEU A 197 9.32 2.06 -3.63
C LEU A 197 8.12 2.53 -4.46
N ILE A 198 7.93 1.95 -5.65
CA ILE A 198 6.79 2.26 -6.53
C ILE A 198 5.47 1.97 -5.81
N PHE A 199 5.33 0.76 -5.26
CA PHE A 199 4.09 0.33 -4.60
C PHE A 199 3.87 1.01 -3.24
N TYR A 200 4.94 1.27 -2.48
CA TYR A 200 4.86 2.04 -1.25
C TYR A 200 4.35 3.46 -1.53
N CYS A 201 4.92 4.14 -2.53
CA CYS A 201 4.43 5.45 -2.98
C CYS A 201 2.97 5.38 -3.45
N ALA A 202 2.56 4.29 -4.10
CA ALA A 202 1.19 4.11 -4.55
C ALA A 202 0.18 4.06 -3.38
N THR A 203 0.56 3.55 -2.21
CA THR A 203 -0.30 3.62 -1.02
C THR A 203 -0.43 5.01 -0.41
N ARG A 204 0.42 5.96 -0.85
CA ARG A 204 0.49 7.35 -0.36
C ARG A 204 -0.07 8.35 -1.36
N ILE A 205 -0.92 7.93 -2.33
CA ILE A 205 -1.50 8.83 -3.35
C ILE A 205 -2.09 10.12 -2.76
N PRO A 206 -2.92 10.11 -1.70
CA PRO A 206 -3.53 11.35 -1.21
C PRO A 206 -2.51 12.38 -0.71
N GLU A 207 -1.41 11.92 -0.13
CA GLU A 207 -0.30 12.76 0.34
C GLU A 207 0.50 13.30 -0.86
N LEU A 208 0.92 12.42 -1.78
CA LEU A 208 1.67 12.81 -2.98
C LEU A 208 0.86 13.74 -3.90
N TRP A 209 -0.46 13.56 -3.95
CA TRP A 209 -1.36 14.45 -4.67
C TRP A 209 -1.35 15.87 -4.10
N LEU A 210 -1.30 16.04 -2.77
CA LEU A 210 -1.13 17.35 -2.15
C LEU A 210 0.23 17.98 -2.50
N HIS A 211 1.31 17.19 -2.50
CA HIS A 211 2.65 17.67 -2.83
C HIS A 211 2.83 18.08 -4.29
N THR A 212 2.07 17.48 -5.21
CA THR A 212 2.08 17.87 -6.65
C THR A 212 1.30 19.14 -6.93
N HIS A 213 0.31 19.48 -6.10
CA HIS A 213 -0.57 20.64 -6.29
C HIS A 213 -0.21 21.84 -5.39
N LEU A 214 0.78 21.69 -4.50
CA LEU A 214 1.25 22.73 -3.61
C LEU A 214 2.75 22.92 -3.79
N PRO A 215 3.24 24.16 -3.95
CA PRO A 215 4.66 24.45 -3.78
C PRO A 215 4.98 24.33 -2.28
N ILE A 216 5.25 23.11 -1.82
CA ILE A 216 5.70 22.91 -0.45
C ILE A 216 7.16 23.30 -0.41
N GLU A 217 7.44 24.48 0.14
CA GLU A 217 8.76 24.85 0.67
C GLU A 217 9.14 23.83 1.76
N SER A 218 9.71 22.70 1.33
CA SER A 218 9.96 21.57 2.23
C SER A 218 11.02 21.98 3.26
N ARG A 219 10.62 22.09 4.53
CA ARG A 219 11.54 22.34 5.65
C ARG A 219 12.33 21.10 6.11
N ALA A 220 12.25 19.95 5.44
CA ALA A 220 13.17 18.83 5.71
C ALA A 220 13.14 17.75 4.60
N PRO A 221 13.94 17.87 3.53
CA PRO A 221 14.15 16.76 2.57
C PRO A 221 14.67 15.48 3.23
N GLY A 222 15.37 15.58 4.37
CA GLY A 222 15.82 14.44 5.16
C GLY A 222 14.68 13.62 5.81
N PHE A 223 13.48 14.18 5.94
CA PHE A 223 12.35 13.47 6.52
C PHE A 223 11.76 12.45 5.55
N TRP A 224 11.63 12.83 4.27
CA TRP A 224 11.26 11.93 3.18
C TRP A 224 12.22 10.76 3.05
N PHE A 225 13.52 11.06 3.21
CA PHE A 225 14.57 10.07 3.25
C PHE A 225 14.31 9.03 4.35
N ILE A 226 13.94 9.44 5.57
CA ILE A 226 13.63 8.52 6.67
C ILE A 226 12.32 7.74 6.40
N THR A 227 11.25 8.40 5.93
CA THR A 227 9.97 7.72 5.65
C THR A 227 10.00 6.77 4.46
N ILE A 228 11.02 6.87 3.60
CA ILE A 228 11.21 6.00 2.43
C ILE A 228 12.27 4.94 2.73
N LEU A 229 13.46 5.32 3.22
CA LEU A 229 14.54 4.38 3.49
C LEU A 229 14.27 3.50 4.68
N LEU A 230 13.61 3.97 5.74
CA LEU A 230 13.36 3.10 6.89
C LEU A 230 12.48 1.90 6.50
N PRO A 231 11.35 2.08 5.77
CA PRO A 231 10.61 0.94 5.22
C PRO A 231 11.42 0.07 4.26
N VAL A 232 12.21 0.65 3.34
CA VAL A 232 13.08 -0.12 2.43
C VAL A 232 14.08 -0.96 3.23
N THR A 233 14.72 -0.38 4.24
CA THR A 233 15.75 -1.04 5.05
C THR A 233 15.13 -2.16 5.88
N LEU A 234 13.97 -1.91 6.49
CA LEU A 234 13.23 -2.93 7.24
C LEU A 234 12.70 -4.05 6.33
N ALA A 235 12.36 -3.75 5.08
CA ALA A 235 11.96 -4.74 4.09
C ALA A 235 13.13 -5.64 3.69
N VAL A 236 14.28 -5.04 3.40
CA VAL A 236 15.49 -5.74 2.99
C VAL A 236 16.11 -6.57 4.12
N LEU A 237 15.92 -6.18 5.38
CA LEU A 237 16.59 -6.82 6.52
C LEU A 237 16.27 -8.33 6.67
N PRO A 238 15.00 -8.79 6.66
CA PRO A 238 14.68 -10.22 6.66
C PRO A 238 15.38 -11.02 5.55
N VAL A 239 15.56 -10.41 4.38
CA VAL A 239 16.21 -11.03 3.20
C VAL A 239 17.69 -11.27 3.46
N ILE A 240 18.36 -10.25 4.01
CA ILE A 240 19.77 -10.36 4.38
C ILE A 240 19.94 -11.42 5.46
N VAL A 241 19.04 -11.45 6.46
CA VAL A 241 19.06 -12.46 7.52
C VAL A 241 18.85 -13.86 6.95
N GLN A 242 17.91 -14.06 6.02
CA GLN A 242 17.67 -15.37 5.40
C GLN A 242 18.79 -15.81 4.45
N ALA A 243 19.44 -14.88 3.76
CA ALA A 243 20.51 -15.18 2.82
C ALA A 243 21.86 -15.50 3.50
N TYR A 244 22.09 -15.01 4.72
CA TYR A 244 23.39 -15.07 5.40
C TYR A 244 23.36 -15.60 6.84
N GLY A 245 22.20 -15.94 7.40
CA GLY A 245 22.01 -16.52 8.74
C GLY A 245 21.58 -17.97 8.68
#